data_AF-A0A535TQL0-F1
#
_entry.id   AF-A0A535TQL0-F1
#
_cell.length_a   1.000
_cell.length_b   1.000
_cell.length_c   1.000
_cell.angle_alpha   90.00
_cell.angle_beta   90.00
_cell.angle_gamma   90.00
#
_symmetry.space_group_name_H-M   'P 1'
#
loop_
_entity.id
_entity.type
_entity.pdbx_description
1 polymer ?
#
loop_
_entity_poly.entity_id
_entity_poly.type
_entity_poly.pdbx_seq_one_letter_code
_entity_poly.pdbx_strand_id
1 'polypeptide(L)'
;GQLGQTLAAGGQIQVRCPNCHALNAESAKFCNSCGQALSPAPAPAGATVACPKCGTQNSATAKFCTNCGQTLTGGGTPAPAQ
;
A
#
# COMPACT_ATOMS: atom_id res chain seq x y z
N GLY A 1 -2.53 -30.66 23.17
CA GLY A 1 -1.84 -30.09 21.98
C GLY A 1 -2.71 -28.97 21.47
N GLN A 2 -2.15 -27.78 21.33
CA GLN A 2 -2.87 -26.50 21.28
C GLN A 2 -3.74 -26.37 20.01
N LEU A 3 -5.06 -26.33 20.23
CA LEU A 3 -6.05 -25.79 19.30
C LEU A 3 -6.24 -24.31 19.65
N GLY A 4 -6.24 -23.43 18.64
CA GLY A 4 -6.65 -22.05 18.85
C GLY A 4 -5.79 -21.04 18.13
N GLN A 5 -5.78 -21.12 16.79
CA GLN A 5 -5.48 -19.96 15.97
C GLN A 5 -6.63 -18.98 16.15
N THR A 6 -6.49 -18.03 17.07
CA THR A 6 -7.43 -16.90 17.19
C THR A 6 -7.10 -15.90 16.10
N LEU A 7 -7.61 -16.16 14.88
CA LEU A 7 -7.69 -15.20 13.79
C LEU A 7 -8.63 -14.08 14.26
N ALA A 8 -8.05 -12.97 14.73
CA ALA A 8 -8.80 -11.82 15.19
C ALA A 8 -9.63 -11.21 14.04
N ALA A 9 -10.93 -11.07 14.30
CA ALA A 9 -11.88 -10.36 13.47
C ALA A 9 -11.44 -8.90 13.26
N GLY A 10 -11.36 -8.43 12.01
CA GLY A 10 -11.24 -6.99 11.75
C GLY A 10 -10.53 -6.51 10.48
N GLY A 11 -9.91 -7.37 9.67
CA GLY A 11 -9.58 -7.09 8.25
C GLY A 11 -8.72 -5.87 7.91
N GLN A 12 -8.18 -5.12 8.88
CA GLN A 12 -7.21 -4.05 8.63
C GLN A 12 -5.84 -4.69 8.73
N ILE A 13 -5.09 -4.81 7.63
CA ILE A 13 -3.71 -5.26 7.77
C ILE A 13 -2.92 -4.13 8.41
N GLN A 14 -2.02 -4.49 9.32
CA GLN A 14 -1.29 -3.56 10.16
C GLN A 14 0.20 -3.80 9.96
N VAL A 15 0.96 -2.72 9.87
CA VAL A 15 2.41 -2.78 9.73
C VAL A 15 3.07 -2.57 11.08
N ARG A 16 3.96 -3.50 11.46
CA ARG A 16 4.73 -3.39 12.69
C ARG A 16 5.97 -2.54 12.45
N CYS A 17 6.16 -1.50 13.26
CA CYS A 17 7.35 -0.64 13.18
C CYS A 17 8.62 -1.46 13.47
N PRO A 18 9.66 -1.42 12.62
CA PRO A 18 10.90 -2.16 12.87
C PRO A 18 11.74 -1.55 14.00
N ASN A 19 11.54 -0.26 14.33
CA ASN A 19 12.30 0.44 15.36
C ASN A 19 11.70 0.28 16.76
N CYS A 20 10.39 0.55 16.91
CA CYS A 20 9.73 0.56 18.23
C CYS A 20 8.63 -0.50 18.40
N HIS A 21 8.37 -1.30 17.36
CA HIS A 21 7.41 -2.41 17.41
C HIS A 21 5.93 -2.06 17.57
N ALA A 22 5.58 -0.77 17.59
CA ALA A 22 4.19 -0.32 17.52
C ALA A 22 3.50 -0.82 16.23
N LEU A 23 2.21 -1.17 16.34
CA LEU A 23 1.36 -1.49 15.20
C LEU A 23 0.80 -0.19 14.60
N ASN A 24 0.87 -0.06 13.28
CA ASN A 24 0.43 1.13 12.55
C ASN A 24 -0.51 0.71 11.41
N ALA A 25 -1.31 1.65 10.90
CA ALA A 25 -2.14 1.44 9.72
C ALA A 25 -1.27 1.11 8.50
N GLU A 26 -1.76 0.26 7.60
CA GLU A 26 -1.09 -0.07 6.33
C GLU A 26 -0.68 1.12 5.47
N SER A 27 -1.48 2.18 5.50
CA SER A 27 -1.25 3.43 4.77
C SER A 27 -0.36 4.42 5.52
N ALA A 28 0.07 4.12 6.76
CA ALA A 28 0.89 5.02 7.55
C ALA A 28 2.29 5.19 6.93
N LYS A 29 2.66 6.42 6.63
CA LYS A 29 4.00 6.78 6.13
C LYS A 29 5.04 6.87 7.24
N PHE A 30 4.60 7.13 8.46
CA PHE A 30 5.45 7.27 9.65
C PHE A 30 4.81 6.54 10.82
N CYS A 31 5.65 6.04 11.73
CA CYS A 31 5.18 5.41 12.95
C CYS A 31 4.56 6.45 13.88
N ASN A 32 3.34 6.19 14.35
CA ASN A 32 2.63 7.07 15.28
C ASN A 32 3.27 7.14 16.67
N SER A 33 4.16 6.21 17.01
CA SER A 33 4.79 6.14 18.33
C SER A 33 6.21 6.70 18.37
N CYS A 34 7.01 6.54 17.30
CA CYS A 34 8.42 6.96 17.31
C CYS A 34 8.85 7.79 16.09
N GLY A 35 7.94 8.08 15.16
CA GLY A 35 8.23 8.90 13.97
C GLY A 35 9.05 8.20 12.88
N GLN A 36 9.53 6.98 13.09
CA GLN A 36 10.25 6.20 12.08
C GLN A 36 9.43 6.11 10.78
N ALA A 37 10.04 6.42 9.65
CA ALA A 37 9.41 6.22 8.34
C ALA A 37 9.08 4.74 8.14
N LEU A 38 7.83 4.47 7.76
CA LEU A 38 7.34 3.14 7.45
C LEU A 38 7.21 3.05 5.94
N SER A 39 7.76 1.98 5.36
CA SER A 39 7.42 1.63 3.99
C SER A 39 6.00 1.05 4.02
N PRO A 40 5.02 1.64 3.31
CA PRO A 40 3.75 0.97 3.13
C PRO A 40 4.02 -0.41 2.52
N ALA A 41 3.20 -1.39 2.87
CA ALA A 41 3.32 -2.73 2.31
C ALA A 41 3.45 -2.62 0.78
N PRO A 42 4.32 -3.43 0.13
CA PRO A 42 4.41 -3.43 -1.31
C PRO A 42 3.01 -3.54 -1.90
N ALA A 43 2.69 -2.69 -2.89
CA ALA A 43 1.48 -2.88 -3.67
C ALA A 43 1.44 -4.34 -4.15
N PRO A 44 0.25 -4.97 -4.21
CA PRO A 44 0.13 -6.35 -4.69
C PRO A 44 0.96 -6.54 -5.95
N ALA A 45 1.77 -7.61 -5.99
CA ALA A 45 2.62 -7.89 -7.13
C ALA A 45 1.77 -7.94 -8.41
N GLY A 46 2.09 -7.10 -9.39
CA GLY A 46 1.35 -6.99 -10.65
C GLY A 46 0.21 -5.96 -10.69
N ALA A 47 0.00 -5.17 -9.63
CA ALA A 47 -0.97 -4.07 -9.67
C ALA A 47 -0.59 -3.02 -10.74
N THR A 48 -1.60 -2.54 -11.47
CA THR A 48 -1.43 -1.51 -12.51
C THR A 48 -2.39 -0.35 -12.32
N VAL A 49 -2.03 0.81 -12.87
CA VAL A 49 -2.81 2.05 -12.85
C VAL A 49 -2.93 2.63 -14.25
N ALA A 50 -4.13 3.05 -14.65
CA ALA A 50 -4.35 3.74 -15.90
C ALA A 50 -3.92 5.22 -15.78
N CYS A 51 -3.21 5.73 -16.78
CA CYS A 51 -2.83 7.14 -16.82
C CYS A 51 -4.08 8.02 -16.97
N PRO A 52 -4.31 9.01 -16.09
CA PRO A 52 -5.51 9.86 -16.17
C PRO A 52 -5.50 10.79 -17.39
N LYS A 53 -4.34 10.98 -18.03
CA LYS A 53 -4.19 11.84 -19.20
C LYS A 53 -4.37 11.10 -20.53
N CYS A 54 -3.84 9.88 -20.65
CA CYS A 54 -3.82 9.15 -21.92
C CYS A 54 -4.35 7.72 -21.87
N GLY A 55 -4.75 7.23 -20.69
CA GLY A 55 -5.32 5.89 -20.51
C GLY A 55 -4.32 4.73 -20.50
N THR A 56 -3.03 4.96 -20.82
CA THR A 56 -2.01 3.90 -20.81
C THR A 56 -1.93 3.21 -19.45
N GLN A 57 -1.88 1.87 -19.43
CA GLN A 57 -1.68 1.08 -18.22
C GLN A 57 -0.20 1.12 -17.80
N ASN A 58 0.06 1.42 -16.53
CA ASN A 58 1.40 1.53 -15.95
C ASN A 58 1.49 0.68 -14.68
N SER A 59 2.70 0.37 -14.21
CA SER A 59 2.88 -0.23 -12.88
C SER A 59 2.28 0.67 -11.79
N ALA A 60 1.62 0.11 -10.78
CA ALA A 60 1.12 0.87 -9.63
C ALA A 60 2.24 1.57 -8.84
N THR A 61 3.49 1.16 -9.02
CA THR A 61 4.67 1.81 -8.42
C THR A 61 5.32 2.86 -9.33
N ALA A 62 4.87 3.00 -10.59
CA ALA A 62 5.41 3.98 -11.52
C ALA A 62 5.09 5.41 -11.06
N LYS A 63 6.08 6.31 -11.15
CA LYS A 63 5.93 7.74 -10.81
C LYS A 63 5.44 8.59 -11.98
N PHE A 64 5.69 8.12 -13.20
CA PHE A 64 5.36 8.81 -14.45
C PHE A 64 4.78 7.81 -15.45
N CYS A 65 3.88 8.29 -16.31
CA CYS A 65 3.35 7.49 -17.41
C CYS A 65 4.45 7.22 -18.44
N THR A 66 4.62 5.95 -18.81
CA THR A 66 5.63 5.51 -19.79
C THR A 66 5.34 6.01 -21.22
N ASN A 67 4.10 6.40 -21.50
CA ASN A 67 3.69 6.90 -22.82
C ASN A 67 3.71 8.43 -22.93
N CYS A 68 3.15 9.15 -21.95
CA CYS A 68 2.96 10.61 -22.06
C CYS A 68 3.69 11.45 -21.00
N GLY A 69 4.42 10.81 -20.07
CA GLY A 69 5.19 11.50 -19.03
C GLY A 69 4.38 12.12 -17.89
N GLN A 70 3.04 12.05 -17.94
CA GLN A 70 2.17 12.54 -16.87
C GLN A 70 2.54 11.89 -15.53
N THR A 71 2.60 12.68 -14.46
CA THR A 71 2.81 12.17 -13.11
C THR A 71 1.67 11.24 -12.71
N LEU A 72 2.05 10.05 -12.25
CA LEU A 72 1.16 9.08 -11.65
C LEU A 72 1.38 9.20 -10.15
N THR A 73 0.73 10.19 -9.52
CA THR A 73 0.69 10.28 -8.07
C THR A 73 0.13 8.95 -7.57
N GLY A 74 0.92 8.21 -6.78
CA GLY A 74 0.63 6.87 -6.27
C GLY A 74 -0.62 6.83 -5.39
N GLY A 75 -1.77 7.08 -6.00
CA GLY A 75 -3.09 6.85 -5.49
C GLY A 75 -3.35 5.37 -5.64
N GLY A 76 -2.85 4.59 -4.68
CA GLY A 76 -3.51 3.36 -4.28
C GLY A 76 -4.89 3.71 -3.75
N THR A 77 -5.80 4.10 -4.65
CA THR A 77 -7.21 3.78 -4.46
C THR A 77 -7.39 2.56 -5.34
N PRO A 78 -7.54 1.35 -4.77
CA PRO A 78 -7.93 0.21 -5.57
C PRO A 78 -9.19 0.62 -6.34
N ALA A 79 -9.17 0.45 -7.66
CA ALA A 79 -10.39 0.51 -8.44
C ALA A 79 -11.40 -0.47 -7.80
N PRO A 80 -12.67 -0.10 -7.61
CA PRO A 80 -13.65 -1.07 -7.15
C PRO A 80 -13.65 -2.23 -8.14
N ALA A 81 -13.46 -3.45 -7.63
CA ALA A 81 -13.63 -4.65 -8.42
C ALA A 81 -15.05 -4.62 -9.00
N GLN A 82 -15.15 -4.71 -10.33
CA GLN A 82 -16.40 -5.03 -11.01
C GLN A 82 -16.67 -6.53 -10.86
#